data_AF-A0A7S1G5K1-F1
#
_entry.id   AF-A0A7S1G5K1-F1
#
_cell.length_a   1.000
_cell.length_b   1.000
_cell.length_c   1.000
_cell.angle_alpha   90.00
_cell.angle_beta   90.00
_cell.angle_gamma   90.00
#
_symmetry.space_group_name_H-M   'P 1'
#
loop_
_entity.id
_entity.type
_entity.pdbx_description
1 polymer ?
#
loop_
_entity_poly.entity_id
_entity_poly.type
_entity_poly.pdbx_seq_one_letter_code
_entity_poly.pdbx_strand_id
1 'polypeptide(L)'
;KWGASLASLPDLDGDGHGELCVGGSAGGVDLLFLSSDGAGGNFVARAGVRLSSDSGSALPEDMRSRIVGGTSWGMSLAHLGDLDADGAPELAIGAPYDDAGATDGGAIFILSMVPAPPTVLFKAGSTVELSADSEGDVGRLGVGTVEAGDWFGSDVDGVDDVDGDGVGDALVGLRYDDDGGTGRGSVLVLLMEADGGVKGQQK
;
A
#
# COMPACT_ATOMS: atom_id res chain seq x y z
N LYS A 1 11.95 -7.90 8.94
CA LYS A 1 12.19 -7.16 10.20
C LYS A 1 11.05 -6.18 10.38
N TRP A 2 10.53 -6.01 11.61
CA TRP A 2 9.46 -5.04 11.92
C TRP A 2 10.00 -3.61 11.91
N GLY A 3 9.19 -2.64 11.48
CA GLY A 3 9.62 -1.23 11.36
C GLY A 3 10.49 -0.96 10.12
N ALA A 4 10.27 -1.69 9.03
CA ALA A 4 10.93 -1.43 7.75
C ALA A 4 10.37 -0.18 7.06
N SER A 5 9.08 0.10 7.28
CA SER A 5 8.35 1.25 6.78
C SER A 5 7.31 1.70 7.82
N LEU A 6 6.86 2.95 7.68
CA LEU A 6 5.88 3.58 8.56
C LEU A 6 4.93 4.43 7.71
N ALA A 7 3.65 4.47 8.09
CA ALA A 7 2.71 5.46 7.57
C ALA A 7 1.82 5.98 8.71
N SER A 8 1.61 7.30 8.77
CA SER A 8 0.62 7.89 9.66
C SER A 8 -0.78 7.71 9.09
N LEU A 9 -1.74 7.37 9.95
CA LEU A 9 -3.13 7.17 9.60
C LEU A 9 -4.03 8.18 10.32
N PRO A 10 -5.21 8.51 9.76
CA PRO A 10 -6.23 9.28 10.47
C PRO A 10 -6.89 8.43 11.55
N ASP A 11 -7.51 9.06 12.56
CA ASP A 11 -8.24 8.39 13.66
C ASP A 11 -9.28 7.38 13.15
N LEU A 12 -8.92 6.10 13.21
CA LEU A 12 -9.70 4.93 12.77
C LEU A 12 -10.55 4.33 13.91
N ASP A 13 -10.13 4.47 15.17
CA ASP A 13 -10.84 3.92 16.33
C ASP A 13 -11.70 4.92 17.10
N GLY A 14 -11.66 6.21 16.71
CA GLY A 14 -12.50 7.27 17.23
C GLY A 14 -12.06 7.81 18.59
N ASP A 15 -10.81 7.60 19.00
CA ASP A 15 -10.29 8.08 20.28
C ASP A 15 -9.77 9.53 20.25
N GLY A 16 -9.74 10.14 19.06
CA GLY A 16 -9.28 11.50 18.82
C GLY A 16 -7.79 11.61 18.46
N HIS A 17 -7.10 10.49 18.25
CA HIS A 17 -5.69 10.43 17.88
C HIS A 17 -5.48 9.59 16.62
N GLY A 18 -4.58 10.05 15.75
CA GLY A 18 -4.21 9.26 14.57
C GLY A 18 -3.35 8.05 14.90
N GLU A 19 -3.42 7.05 14.05
CA GLU A 19 -2.80 5.75 14.21
C GLU A 19 -1.49 5.63 13.43
N LEU A 20 -0.80 4.52 13.67
CA LEU A 20 0.45 4.22 13.01
C LEU A 20 0.37 2.86 12.32
N CYS A 21 0.68 2.85 11.03
CA CYS A 21 0.91 1.63 10.28
C CYS A 21 2.41 1.32 10.27
N VAL A 22 2.78 0.07 10.54
CA VAL A 22 4.18 -0.38 10.61
C VAL A 22 4.39 -1.59 9.72
N GLY A 23 5.26 -1.46 8.73
CA GLY A 23 5.55 -2.51 7.77
C GLY A 23 6.73 -3.39 8.17
N GLY A 24 6.68 -4.65 7.75
CA GLY A 24 7.68 -5.67 8.01
C GLY A 24 8.35 -6.18 6.73
N SER A 25 9.68 -6.05 6.62
CA SER A 25 10.46 -6.53 5.46
C SER A 25 10.50 -8.06 5.27
N ALA A 26 9.78 -8.82 6.10
CA ALA A 26 9.70 -10.28 6.01
C ALA A 26 8.26 -10.74 5.68
N GLY A 27 7.40 -9.79 5.30
CA GLY A 27 5.96 -10.01 5.19
C GLY A 27 5.24 -9.53 6.45
N GLY A 28 4.26 -8.66 6.25
CA GLY A 28 3.26 -8.27 7.23
C GLY A 28 3.27 -6.79 7.56
N VAL A 29 2.13 -6.31 8.04
CA VAL A 29 1.88 -4.92 8.41
C VAL A 29 1.09 -4.93 9.70
N ASP A 30 1.48 -4.10 10.66
CA ASP A 30 0.77 -3.94 11.93
C ASP A 30 0.22 -2.51 12.02
N LEU A 31 -1.09 -2.39 12.22
CA LEU A 31 -1.75 -1.13 12.56
C LEU A 31 -1.75 -1.00 14.08
N LEU A 32 -1.31 0.14 14.60
CA LEU A 32 -1.21 0.43 16.02
C LEU A 32 -2.14 1.59 16.37
N PHE A 33 -3.12 1.30 17.23
CA PHE A 33 -4.06 2.30 17.76
C PHE A 33 -3.41 3.08 18.88
N LEU A 34 -3.11 4.36 18.62
CA LEU A 34 -2.35 5.22 19.53
C LEU A 34 -3.28 6.06 20.38
N SER A 35 -3.08 6.05 21.69
CA SER A 35 -3.82 6.88 22.63
C SER A 35 -2.84 7.66 23.51
N SER A 36 -3.27 8.82 24.01
CA SER A 36 -2.52 9.49 25.09
C SER A 36 -2.37 8.55 26.30
N ASP A 37 -1.21 8.61 26.96
CA ASP A 37 -0.96 7.86 28.20
C ASP A 37 -1.55 8.53 29.45
N GLY A 38 -2.22 9.68 29.27
CA GLY A 38 -2.77 10.50 30.36
C GLY A 38 -1.74 11.23 31.22
N ALA A 39 -0.43 11.07 30.95
CA ALA A 39 0.67 11.62 31.75
C ALA A 39 1.32 12.88 31.15
N GLY A 40 0.66 13.51 30.17
CA GLY A 40 1.03 14.84 29.67
C GLY A 40 2.12 14.84 28.60
N GLY A 41 1.89 14.11 27.50
CA GLY A 41 2.62 14.31 26.25
C GLY A 41 3.13 13.05 25.54
N ASN A 42 2.96 11.85 26.11
CA ASN A 42 3.35 10.60 25.47
C ASN A 42 2.13 9.85 24.92
N PHE A 43 2.40 8.98 23.95
CA PHE A 43 1.43 8.08 23.34
C PHE A 43 1.81 6.62 23.62
N VAL A 44 0.79 5.78 23.72
CA VAL A 44 0.92 4.32 23.85
C VAL A 44 0.06 3.63 22.81
N ALA A 45 0.57 2.54 22.23
CA ALA A 45 -0.25 1.65 21.43
C ALA A 45 -1.14 0.82 22.37
N ARG A 46 -2.47 1.02 22.31
CA ARG A 46 -3.43 0.33 23.20
C ARG A 46 -3.99 -0.94 22.59
N ALA A 47 -4.03 -1.01 21.28
CA ALA A 47 -4.41 -2.16 20.50
C ALA A 47 -3.57 -2.22 19.22
N GLY A 48 -3.61 -3.36 18.54
CA GLY A 48 -3.04 -3.47 17.21
C GLY A 48 -3.73 -4.53 16.38
N VAL A 49 -3.73 -4.30 15.08
CA VAL A 49 -4.31 -5.19 14.08
C VAL A 49 -3.21 -5.63 13.12
N ARG A 50 -3.03 -6.94 13.02
CA ARG A 50 -2.01 -7.53 12.16
C ARG A 50 -2.58 -7.94 10.80
N LEU A 51 -1.92 -7.52 9.74
CA LEU A 51 -2.14 -7.90 8.36
C LEU A 51 -1.00 -8.83 7.94
N SER A 52 -1.31 -10.09 7.65
CA SER A 52 -0.33 -11.10 7.29
C SER A 52 -1.01 -12.28 6.59
N SER A 53 -0.21 -13.19 6.02
CA SER A 53 -0.73 -14.43 5.44
C SER A 53 -1.18 -15.46 6.48
N ASP A 54 -0.79 -15.30 7.76
CA ASP A 54 -1.11 -16.26 8.81
C ASP A 54 -2.56 -16.16 9.31
N SER A 55 -3.01 -17.20 10.02
CA SER A 55 -4.40 -17.34 10.50
C SER A 55 -4.80 -16.34 11.59
N GLY A 56 -3.85 -15.57 12.12
CA GLY A 56 -4.11 -14.49 13.08
C GLY A 56 -4.35 -13.14 12.43
N SER A 57 -4.32 -13.06 11.09
CA SER A 57 -4.53 -11.81 10.38
C SER A 57 -6.00 -11.35 10.38
N ALA A 58 -6.19 -10.02 10.44
CA ALA A 58 -7.48 -9.38 10.24
C ALA A 58 -7.90 -9.27 8.75
N LEU A 59 -7.05 -9.72 7.82
CA LEU A 59 -7.37 -9.71 6.40
C LEU A 59 -8.39 -10.79 6.04
N PRO A 60 -9.33 -10.51 5.11
CA PRO A 60 -10.15 -11.52 4.45
C PRO A 60 -9.31 -12.64 3.81
N GLU A 61 -9.85 -13.87 3.75
CA GLU A 61 -9.10 -15.05 3.26
C GLU A 61 -8.60 -14.91 1.82
N ASP A 62 -9.43 -14.34 0.95
CA ASP A 62 -9.09 -13.99 -0.43
C ASP A 62 -7.86 -13.09 -0.49
N MET A 63 -7.73 -12.14 0.44
CA MET A 63 -6.57 -11.27 0.52
C MET A 63 -5.35 -11.95 1.16
N ARG A 64 -5.54 -12.72 2.23
CA ARG A 64 -4.44 -13.42 2.91
C ARG A 64 -3.67 -14.35 1.96
N SER A 65 -4.37 -14.93 0.99
CA SER A 65 -3.79 -15.79 -0.05
C SER A 65 -2.83 -15.07 -1.00
N ARG A 66 -2.94 -13.74 -1.12
CA ARG A 66 -2.09 -12.90 -1.99
C ARG A 66 -0.79 -12.48 -1.30
N ILE A 67 -0.68 -12.64 0.02
CA ILE A 67 0.55 -12.36 0.74
C ILE A 67 1.45 -13.59 0.69
N VAL A 68 2.36 -13.61 -0.29
CA VAL A 68 3.30 -14.70 -0.49
C VAL A 68 4.60 -14.44 0.28
N GLY A 69 5.13 -15.47 0.94
CA GLY A 69 6.43 -15.37 1.60
C GLY A 69 7.55 -15.11 0.58
N GLY A 70 8.37 -14.10 0.82
CA GLY A 70 9.47 -13.72 -0.08
C GLY A 70 9.24 -12.42 -0.84
N THR A 71 7.98 -11.98 -1.00
CA THR A 71 7.63 -10.77 -1.79
C THR A 71 7.99 -9.45 -1.09
N SER A 72 8.39 -9.53 0.18
CA SER A 72 8.56 -8.38 1.08
C SER A 72 7.32 -7.48 1.16
N TRP A 73 6.13 -8.09 1.12
CA TRP A 73 4.88 -7.39 1.39
C TRP A 73 4.94 -6.59 2.71
N GLY A 74 4.68 -5.29 2.64
CA GLY A 74 4.86 -4.36 3.77
C GLY A 74 6.24 -3.68 3.79
N MET A 75 7.02 -3.76 2.70
CA MET A 75 8.32 -3.07 2.61
C MET A 75 8.17 -1.55 2.50
N SER A 76 7.07 -1.07 1.92
CA SER A 76 6.70 0.33 1.78
C SER A 76 5.20 0.49 2.11
N LEU A 77 4.83 1.67 2.61
CA LEU A 77 3.47 1.98 3.06
C LEU A 77 3.15 3.43 2.70
N ALA A 78 1.93 3.68 2.22
CA ALA A 78 1.42 5.03 2.02
C ALA A 78 -0.08 5.12 2.34
N HIS A 79 -0.47 6.17 3.05
CA HIS A 79 -1.87 6.54 3.20
C HIS A 79 -2.29 7.35 1.96
N LEU A 80 -3.25 6.84 1.19
CA LEU A 80 -3.69 7.46 -0.06
C LEU A 80 -4.87 8.43 0.12
N GLY A 81 -5.40 8.56 1.34
CA GLY A 81 -6.66 9.26 1.57
C GLY A 81 -7.86 8.37 1.25
N ASP A 82 -9.04 8.98 1.15
CA ASP A 82 -10.30 8.31 0.81
C ASP A 82 -10.56 8.52 -0.69
N LEU A 83 -10.21 7.51 -1.49
CA LEU A 83 -10.26 7.56 -2.96
C LEU A 83 -11.69 7.46 -3.49
N ASP A 84 -12.58 6.69 -2.82
CA ASP A 84 -13.96 6.49 -3.26
C ASP A 84 -15.00 7.37 -2.55
N ALA A 85 -14.55 8.23 -1.64
CA ALA A 85 -15.37 9.11 -0.82
C ALA A 85 -16.41 8.35 0.03
N ASP A 86 -16.12 7.10 0.41
CA ASP A 86 -16.99 6.29 1.27
C ASP A 86 -16.75 6.50 2.78
N GLY A 87 -15.73 7.31 3.12
CA GLY A 87 -15.32 7.62 4.48
C GLY A 87 -14.30 6.65 5.06
N ALA A 88 -13.89 5.63 4.32
CA ALA A 88 -12.78 4.75 4.66
C ALA A 88 -11.52 5.16 3.88
N PRO A 89 -10.39 5.44 4.55
CA PRO A 89 -9.14 5.73 3.85
C PRO A 89 -8.51 4.47 3.24
N GLU A 90 -7.81 4.64 2.14
CA GLU A 90 -7.00 3.63 1.47
C GLU A 90 -5.54 3.63 1.94
N LEU A 91 -5.00 2.42 2.10
CA LEU A 91 -3.60 2.14 2.39
C LEU A 91 -2.98 1.40 1.21
N ALA A 92 -1.90 1.96 0.66
CA ALA A 92 -1.03 1.29 -0.27
C ALA A 92 0.07 0.53 0.47
N ILE A 93 0.35 -0.69 0.01
CA ILE A 93 1.34 -1.60 0.59
C ILE A 93 2.20 -2.19 -0.53
N GLY A 94 3.49 -1.93 -0.50
CA GLY A 94 4.41 -2.46 -1.51
C GLY A 94 4.88 -3.89 -1.22
N ALA A 95 5.07 -4.64 -2.30
CA ALA A 95 5.66 -5.98 -2.34
C ALA A 95 6.66 -6.02 -3.52
N PRO A 96 7.86 -5.44 -3.37
CA PRO A 96 8.80 -5.25 -4.49
C PRO A 96 9.34 -6.54 -5.11
N TYR A 97 9.20 -7.69 -4.45
CA TYR A 97 9.61 -8.99 -4.99
C TYR A 97 8.41 -9.87 -5.33
N ASP A 98 7.26 -9.26 -5.61
CA ASP A 98 6.10 -9.98 -6.12
C ASP A 98 6.35 -10.41 -7.58
N ASP A 99 5.87 -11.61 -7.92
CA ASP A 99 6.08 -12.29 -9.19
C ASP A 99 4.81 -12.33 -10.07
N ALA A 100 3.71 -11.70 -9.64
CA ALA A 100 2.41 -11.80 -10.33
C ALA A 100 2.46 -11.33 -11.80
N GLY A 101 3.28 -10.33 -12.11
CA GLY A 101 3.48 -9.78 -13.45
C GLY A 101 4.75 -10.24 -14.15
N ALA A 102 5.90 -10.04 -13.48
CA ALA A 102 7.23 -10.40 -13.95
C ALA A 102 8.06 -10.89 -12.75
N THR A 103 9.12 -11.68 -13.01
CA THR A 103 10.00 -12.17 -11.94
C THR A 103 10.64 -11.01 -11.19
N ASP A 104 10.41 -10.92 -9.88
CA ASP A 104 10.75 -9.78 -9.03
C ASP A 104 10.35 -8.43 -9.66
N GLY A 105 9.27 -8.41 -10.44
CA GLY A 105 8.76 -7.18 -11.06
C GLY A 105 8.13 -6.26 -10.01
N GLY A 106 7.56 -6.85 -8.97
CA GLY A 106 6.96 -6.15 -7.84
C GLY A 106 5.48 -5.81 -8.04
N ALA A 107 4.84 -5.46 -6.92
CA ALA A 107 3.42 -5.09 -6.87
C ALA A 107 3.14 -4.06 -5.77
N ILE A 108 1.99 -3.40 -5.86
CA ILE A 108 1.36 -2.64 -4.78
C ILE A 108 -0.03 -3.19 -4.53
N PHE A 109 -0.42 -3.26 -3.26
CA PHE A 109 -1.75 -3.62 -2.82
C PHE A 109 -2.43 -2.38 -2.23
N ILE A 110 -3.65 -2.09 -2.66
CA ILE A 110 -4.48 -1.01 -2.11
C ILE A 110 -5.61 -1.64 -1.31
N LEU A 111 -5.74 -1.19 -0.07
CA LEU A 111 -6.71 -1.71 0.89
C LEU A 111 -7.54 -0.56 1.45
N SER A 112 -8.86 -0.68 1.43
CA SER A 112 -9.74 0.22 2.14
C SER A 112 -9.83 -0.15 3.63
N MET A 113 -9.53 0.81 4.50
CA MET A 113 -9.50 0.67 5.96
C MET A 113 -10.79 1.24 6.56
N VAL A 114 -11.81 0.41 6.71
CA VAL A 114 -13.13 0.85 7.21
C VAL A 114 -13.04 1.18 8.70
N PRO A 115 -13.20 2.46 9.11
CA PRO A 115 -13.20 2.83 10.52
C PRO A 115 -14.36 2.13 11.23
N ALA A 116 -14.07 1.38 12.29
CA ALA A 116 -15.07 0.60 13.02
C ALA A 116 -14.79 0.61 14.53
N PRO A 117 -14.91 1.79 15.19
CA PRO A 117 -14.55 1.97 16.60
C PRO A 117 -15.01 0.82 17.53
N PRO A 118 -14.11 0.24 18.36
CA PRO A 118 -12.72 0.67 18.63
C PRO A 118 -11.67 -0.11 17.80
N THR A 119 -11.99 -0.52 16.58
CA THR A 119 -11.10 -1.27 15.68
C THR A 119 -11.20 -0.73 14.26
N VAL A 120 -10.51 -1.38 13.33
CA VAL A 120 -10.67 -1.22 11.89
C VAL A 120 -11.17 -2.53 11.28
N LEU A 121 -11.92 -2.45 10.18
CA LEU A 121 -12.28 -3.57 9.34
C LEU A 121 -11.67 -3.40 7.94
N PHE A 122 -11.45 -4.51 7.24
CA PHE A 122 -11.01 -4.51 5.85
C PHE A 122 -12.12 -5.06 4.97
N LYS A 123 -12.45 -4.33 3.91
CA LYS A 123 -13.55 -4.65 3.00
C LYS A 123 -13.12 -5.81 2.09
N ALA A 124 -13.74 -6.98 2.28
CA ALA A 124 -13.45 -8.16 1.46
C ALA A 124 -13.78 -7.88 -0.01
N GLY A 125 -12.91 -8.33 -0.92
CA GLY A 125 -13.05 -8.11 -2.36
C GLY A 125 -12.82 -6.68 -2.86
N SER A 126 -12.42 -5.72 -2.02
CA SER A 126 -12.04 -4.36 -2.44
C SER A 126 -10.53 -4.16 -2.58
N THR A 127 -9.74 -5.23 -2.43
CA THR A 127 -8.29 -5.14 -2.58
C THR A 127 -7.92 -5.10 -4.05
N VAL A 128 -7.28 -4.00 -4.45
CA VAL A 128 -6.65 -3.89 -5.76
C VAL A 128 -5.19 -4.28 -5.63
N GLU A 129 -4.73 -5.15 -6.53
CA GLU A 129 -3.30 -5.40 -6.72
C GLU A 129 -2.92 -4.78 -8.04
N LEU A 130 -1.91 -3.93 -7.99
CA LEU A 130 -1.30 -3.29 -9.12
C LEU A 130 0.05 -3.97 -9.34
N SER A 131 0.12 -4.77 -10.40
CA SER A 131 1.33 -5.39 -10.90
C SER A 131 1.38 -5.20 -12.42
N ALA A 132 2.56 -5.37 -12.99
CA ALA A 132 2.70 -5.43 -14.43
C ALA A 132 1.85 -6.57 -15.01
N ASP A 133 1.31 -6.40 -16.21
CA ASP A 133 0.82 -7.52 -17.02
C ASP A 133 1.95 -8.14 -17.86
N SER A 134 1.61 -9.07 -18.77
CA SER A 134 2.60 -9.71 -19.64
C SER A 134 3.30 -8.77 -20.62
N GLU A 135 2.78 -7.55 -20.80
CA GLU A 135 3.35 -6.49 -21.62
C GLU A 135 4.13 -5.46 -20.79
N GLY A 136 4.23 -5.67 -19.46
CA GLY A 136 4.95 -4.79 -18.53
C GLY A 136 4.11 -3.61 -18.02
N ASP A 137 2.82 -3.60 -18.30
CA ASP A 137 1.94 -2.45 -18.08
C ASP A 137 1.14 -2.57 -16.77
N VAL A 138 1.01 -1.46 -16.05
CA VAL A 138 0.29 -1.40 -14.77
C VAL A 138 -1.07 -0.73 -15.01
N GLY A 139 -2.14 -1.51 -14.92
CA GLY A 139 -3.52 -1.01 -15.12
C GLY A 139 -4.13 -1.30 -16.50
N ARG A 140 -3.47 -2.09 -17.37
CA ARG A 140 -3.96 -2.48 -18.72
C ARG A 140 -4.17 -1.30 -19.68
N LEU A 141 -3.35 -0.28 -19.53
CA LEU A 141 -3.25 0.93 -20.34
C LEU A 141 -2.33 0.73 -21.58
N GLY A 142 -1.62 -0.39 -21.68
CA GLY A 142 -0.81 -0.80 -22.83
C GLY A 142 0.51 -0.05 -22.97
N VAL A 143 1.10 0.43 -21.87
CA VAL A 143 2.41 1.07 -21.86
C VAL A 143 3.33 0.26 -20.93
N GLY A 144 4.16 -0.61 -21.51
CA GLY A 144 5.10 -1.43 -20.73
C GLY A 144 6.12 -0.56 -19.99
N THR A 145 6.02 -0.52 -18.66
CA THR A 145 6.83 0.35 -17.78
C THR A 145 7.57 -0.39 -16.69
N VAL A 146 7.19 -1.64 -16.41
CA VAL A 146 7.75 -2.49 -15.35
C VAL A 146 8.24 -3.81 -15.96
N GLU A 147 9.53 -4.09 -15.78
CA GLU A 147 10.22 -5.28 -16.24
C GLU A 147 10.66 -6.17 -15.05
N ALA A 148 11.22 -7.34 -15.37
CA ALA A 148 11.72 -8.26 -14.36
C ALA A 148 12.89 -7.64 -13.58
N GLY A 149 12.78 -7.59 -12.26
CA GLY A 149 13.82 -7.03 -11.39
C GLY A 149 13.73 -5.52 -11.17
N ASP A 150 12.71 -4.83 -11.69
CA ASP A 150 12.54 -3.38 -11.52
C ASP A 150 12.12 -3.00 -10.09
N TRP A 151 11.55 -3.94 -9.35
CA TRP A 151 11.09 -3.79 -7.96
C TRP A 151 10.05 -2.66 -7.82
N PHE A 152 9.02 -2.69 -8.66
CA PHE A 152 7.86 -1.83 -8.54
C PHE A 152 7.22 -1.96 -7.15
N GLY A 153 6.86 -0.85 -6.53
CA GLY A 153 6.38 -0.81 -5.15
C GLY A 153 7.49 -0.83 -4.10
N SER A 154 8.76 -0.68 -4.51
CA SER A 154 9.89 -0.55 -3.58
C SER A 154 9.76 0.63 -2.61
N ASP A 155 9.15 1.72 -3.09
CA ASP A 155 8.73 2.90 -2.35
C ASP A 155 7.35 3.31 -2.90
N VAL A 156 6.46 3.81 -2.03
CA VAL A 156 5.12 4.28 -2.41
C VAL A 156 4.80 5.52 -1.60
N ASP A 157 4.18 6.51 -2.22
CA ASP A 157 3.63 7.69 -1.55
C ASP A 157 2.33 8.14 -2.20
N GLY A 158 1.45 8.76 -1.42
CA GLY A 158 0.24 9.42 -1.93
C GLY A 158 0.55 10.85 -2.35
N VAL A 159 -0.04 11.31 -3.44
CA VAL A 159 0.00 12.71 -3.86
C VAL A 159 -1.42 13.24 -4.04
N ASP A 160 -1.57 14.56 -3.91
CA ASP A 160 -2.84 15.20 -4.28
C ASP A 160 -3.18 14.88 -5.75
N ASP A 161 -4.45 15.06 -6.09
CA ASP A 161 -4.99 14.94 -7.45
C ASP A 161 -4.15 15.73 -8.49
N VAL A 162 -3.33 15.02 -9.26
CA VAL A 162 -2.37 15.61 -10.21
C VAL A 162 -3.05 15.94 -11.53
N ASP A 163 -4.07 15.15 -11.91
CA ASP A 163 -4.77 15.30 -13.19
C ASP A 163 -6.08 16.12 -13.12
N GLY A 164 -6.51 16.47 -11.91
CA GLY A 164 -7.62 17.38 -11.63
C GLY A 164 -9.00 16.74 -11.71
N ASP A 165 -9.11 15.41 -11.55
CA ASP A 165 -10.38 14.69 -11.66
C ASP A 165 -11.12 14.47 -10.33
N GLY A 166 -10.49 14.84 -9.21
CA GLY A 166 -11.01 14.74 -7.86
C GLY A 166 -10.62 13.47 -7.10
N VAL A 167 -9.79 12.59 -7.66
CA VAL A 167 -9.22 11.42 -6.99
C VAL A 167 -7.72 11.66 -6.71
N GLY A 168 -7.25 11.35 -5.51
CA GLY A 168 -5.82 11.48 -5.17
C GLY A 168 -4.98 10.46 -5.93
N ASP A 169 -3.77 10.85 -6.34
CA ASP A 169 -2.88 10.03 -7.17
C ASP A 169 -1.76 9.38 -6.33
N ALA A 170 -0.95 8.51 -6.95
CA ALA A 170 0.14 7.83 -6.25
C ALA A 170 1.49 7.94 -6.97
N LEU A 171 2.58 7.95 -6.20
CA LEU A 171 3.94 7.81 -6.69
C LEU A 171 4.50 6.45 -6.30
N VAL A 172 5.17 5.80 -7.24
CA VAL A 172 5.74 4.46 -7.04
C VAL A 172 7.17 4.38 -7.53
N GLY A 173 8.06 3.88 -6.69
CA GLY A 173 9.45 3.62 -7.03
C GLY A 173 9.65 2.29 -7.74
N LEU A 174 10.41 2.32 -8.84
CA LEU A 174 11.02 1.16 -9.49
C LEU A 174 12.53 1.24 -9.24
N ARG A 175 13.01 0.62 -8.16
CA ARG A 175 14.36 0.88 -7.64
C ARG A 175 15.49 0.52 -8.60
N TYR A 176 15.27 -0.47 -9.48
CA TYR A 176 16.31 -0.96 -10.39
C TYR A 176 15.91 -0.95 -11.85
N ASP A 177 14.88 -0.18 -12.18
CA ASP A 177 14.53 0.08 -13.56
C ASP A 177 15.75 0.58 -14.37
N ASP A 178 15.88 0.01 -15.57
CA ASP A 178 17.01 0.16 -16.48
C ASP A 178 16.80 1.27 -17.52
N ASP A 179 15.63 1.93 -17.52
CA ASP A 179 15.34 3.04 -18.42
C ASP A 179 16.35 4.18 -18.26
N GLY A 180 16.97 4.56 -19.38
CA GLY A 180 18.03 5.57 -19.40
C GLY A 180 19.38 5.07 -18.85
N GLY A 181 19.51 3.80 -18.47
CA GLY A 181 20.77 3.12 -18.13
C GLY A 181 20.64 2.15 -16.95
N THR A 182 21.56 1.16 -16.87
CA THR A 182 21.48 0.05 -15.91
C THR A 182 21.29 0.48 -14.45
N GLY A 183 20.21 0.01 -13.83
CA GLY A 183 19.86 0.09 -12.41
C GLY A 183 19.75 1.52 -11.90
N ARG A 184 19.32 2.45 -12.75
CA ARG A 184 19.19 3.86 -12.37
C ARG A 184 17.95 4.12 -11.53
N GLY A 185 16.96 3.25 -11.69
CA GLY A 185 15.65 3.38 -11.07
C GLY A 185 14.83 4.52 -11.67
N SER A 186 13.55 4.49 -11.36
CA SER A 186 12.59 5.51 -11.79
C SER A 186 11.46 5.67 -10.78
N VAL A 187 10.65 6.69 -11.02
CA VAL A 187 9.40 6.93 -10.29
C VAL A 187 8.28 6.96 -11.30
N LEU A 188 7.20 6.26 -11.01
CA LEU A 188 5.98 6.26 -11.80
C LEU A 188 4.91 7.02 -11.02
N VAL A 189 4.29 7.99 -11.67
CA VAL A 189 3.02 8.60 -11.25
C VAL A 189 1.90 7.68 -11.75
N LEU A 190 1.08 7.21 -10.83
CA LEU A 190 -0.14 6.48 -11.13
C LEU A 190 -1.32 7.42 -10.95
N LEU A 191 -2.07 7.64 -12.03
CA LEU A 191 -3.32 8.36 -11.99
C LEU A 191 -4.41 7.38 -11.55
N MET A 192 -4.98 7.61 -10.38
CA MET A 192 -5.78 6.62 -9.67
C MET A 192 -7.27 6.72 -10.05
N GLU A 193 -7.95 5.59 -10.02
CA GLU A 193 -9.42 5.52 -10.04
C GLU A 193 -9.94 5.42 -8.60
N ALA A 194 -11.19 5.85 -8.39
CA ALA A 194 -11.84 5.79 -7.08
C ALA A 194 -11.85 4.37 -6.50
N ASP A 195 -11.91 3.33 -7.34
CA ASP A 195 -11.89 1.94 -6.89
C ASP A 195 -10.49 1.40 -6.52
N GLY A 196 -9.46 2.25 -6.54
CA GLY A 196 -8.06 1.88 -6.32
C GLY A 196 -7.35 1.35 -7.58
N GLY A 197 -8.04 1.29 -8.72
CA GLY A 197 -7.45 1.02 -10.02
C GLY A 197 -6.58 2.18 -10.54
N VAL A 198 -6.07 2.02 -11.76
CA VAL A 198 -5.24 3.03 -12.43
C VAL A 198 -5.83 3.33 -13.80
N LYS A 199 -6.05 4.62 -14.10
CA LYS A 199 -6.57 5.15 -15.38
C LYS A 199 -5.48 5.73 -16.29
N GLY A 200 -4.33 6.06 -15.70
CA GLY A 200 -3.22 6.68 -16.40
C GLY A 200 -1.92 6.45 -15.65
N GLN A 201 -0.80 6.55 -16.34
CA GLN A 201 0.52 6.50 -15.72
C GLN A 201 1.51 7.40 -16.44
N GLN A 202 2.50 7.92 -15.71
CA GLN A 202 3.56 8.76 -16.24
C GLN A 202 4.89 8.46 -15.53
N LYS A 203 5.98 8.34 -16.29
CA LYS A 203 7.34 8.08 -15.81
C LYS A 203 8.22 9.32 -15.96
#